data_AF-A0A1V5HG39-F1
#
_entry.id   AF-A0A1V5HG39-F1
#
_cell.length_a   1.000
_cell.length_b   1.000
_cell.length_c   1.000
_cell.angle_alpha   90.00
_cell.angle_beta   90.00
_cell.angle_gamma   90.00
#
_symmetry.space_group_name_H-M   'P 1'
#
loop_
_entity.id
_entity.type
_entity.pdbx_description
1 polymer ?
#
loop_
_entity_poly.entity_id
_entity_poly.type
_entity_poly.pdbx_seq_one_letter_code
_entity_poly.pdbx_strand_id
1 'polypeptide(L)'
;MKKLIRHFLIVHTIMLFVTGFGVWYILKTFFPETLIDAYFVLPLFFYVTGLAFIFIMMKMPKDNPKEMVNNYMLLRVVKVFIGVIILTFYWFLDREQIRSFAIIFIIFYLIYLGIETYIYSKIEMFLKKEQKKKNSVKKKYLEEQ
;
A
#
# COMPACT_ATOMS: atom_id res chain seq x y z
N MET A 1 14.90 -9.82 -9.10
CA MET A 1 14.35 -8.74 -8.23
C MET A 1 13.73 -7.55 -8.97
N LYS A 2 14.36 -6.98 -10.00
CA LYS A 2 13.76 -5.87 -10.79
C LYS A 2 12.36 -6.18 -11.34
N LYS A 3 12.08 -7.45 -11.68
CA LYS A 3 10.78 -7.91 -12.21
C LYS A 3 9.65 -7.87 -11.16
N LEU A 4 9.94 -8.22 -9.89
CA LEU A 4 9.00 -8.12 -8.77
C LEU A 4 8.73 -6.65 -8.44
N ILE A 5 9.77 -5.85 -8.26
CA ILE A 5 9.67 -4.40 -7.95
C ILE A 5 8.87 -3.67 -9.05
N ARG A 6 9.18 -3.94 -10.31
CA ARG A 6 8.44 -3.37 -11.45
C ARG A 6 6.97 -3.80 -11.44
N HIS A 7 6.68 -5.05 -11.09
CA HIS A 7 5.31 -5.52 -10.94
C HIS A 7 4.58 -4.77 -9.81
N PHE A 8 5.21 -4.58 -8.64
CA PHE A 8 4.64 -3.77 -7.56
C PHE A 8 4.37 -2.33 -7.97
N LEU A 9 5.34 -1.69 -8.63
CA LEU A 9 5.22 -0.33 -9.14
C LEU A 9 4.05 -0.19 -10.13
N ILE A 10 3.97 -1.10 -11.11
CA ILE A 10 2.90 -1.09 -12.11
C ILE A 10 1.54 -1.34 -11.47
N VAL A 11 1.42 -2.37 -10.62
CA VAL A 11 0.17 -2.69 -9.93
C VAL A 11 -0.27 -1.53 -9.04
N HIS A 12 0.65 -0.93 -8.29
CA HIS A 12 0.36 0.23 -7.44
C HIS A 12 -0.09 1.44 -8.26
N THR A 13 0.59 1.74 -9.38
CA THR A 13 0.25 2.87 -10.25
C THR A 13 -1.12 2.67 -10.90
N ILE A 14 -1.39 1.48 -11.45
CA ILE A 14 -2.70 1.17 -12.08
C ILE A 14 -3.81 1.20 -11.04
N MET A 15 -3.59 0.56 -9.89
CA MET A 15 -4.56 0.55 -8.79
C MET A 15 -4.94 1.98 -8.39
N LEU A 16 -3.94 2.84 -8.18
CA LEU A 16 -4.18 4.20 -7.73
C LEU A 16 -4.87 5.05 -8.80
N PHE A 17 -4.57 4.80 -10.08
CA PHE A 17 -5.26 5.45 -11.17
C PHE A 17 -6.74 5.05 -11.23
N VAL A 18 -7.03 3.75 -11.09
CA VAL A 18 -8.40 3.21 -11.08
C VAL A 18 -9.18 3.70 -9.86
N THR A 19 -8.58 3.69 -8.66
CA THR A 19 -9.25 4.18 -7.45
C THR A 19 -9.39 5.70 -7.45
N GLY A 20 -8.39 6.42 -7.97
CA GLY A 20 -8.41 7.86 -8.19
C GLY A 20 -9.59 8.29 -9.06
N PHE A 21 -9.67 7.74 -10.27
CA PHE A 21 -10.77 8.02 -11.19
C PHE A 21 -12.12 7.50 -10.67
N GLY A 22 -12.14 6.31 -10.10
CA GLY A 22 -13.37 5.69 -9.60
C GLY A 22 -13.99 6.47 -8.45
N VAL A 23 -13.20 6.85 -7.45
CA VAL A 23 -13.68 7.64 -6.32
C VAL A 23 -14.11 9.04 -6.79
N TRP A 24 -13.37 9.66 -7.71
CA TRP A 24 -13.74 10.96 -8.29
C TRP A 24 -15.09 10.90 -9.00
N TYR A 25 -15.29 9.87 -9.84
CA TYR A 25 -16.53 9.67 -10.58
C TYR A 25 -17.73 9.44 -9.64
N ILE A 26 -17.55 8.63 -8.59
CA ILE A 26 -18.58 8.36 -7.58
C ILE A 26 -18.92 9.65 -6.82
N LEU A 27 -17.92 10.40 -6.35
CA LEU A 27 -18.17 11.64 -5.62
C LEU A 27 -18.90 12.66 -6.48
N LYS A 28 -18.47 12.84 -7.72
CA LYS A 28 -19.11 13.78 -8.64
C LYS A 28 -20.58 13.44 -8.92
N THR A 29 -20.92 12.16 -8.92
CA THR A 29 -22.27 11.69 -9.24
C THR A 29 -23.21 11.71 -8.03
N PHE A 30 -22.72 11.31 -6.85
CA PHE A 30 -23.58 11.11 -5.67
C PHE A 30 -23.43 12.19 -4.60
N PHE A 31 -22.25 12.81 -4.46
CA PHE A 31 -21.94 13.77 -3.38
C PHE A 31 -21.11 14.97 -3.90
N PRO A 32 -21.61 15.74 -4.87
CA PRO A 32 -20.86 16.84 -5.48
C PRO A 32 -20.44 17.92 -4.46
N GLU A 33 -21.21 18.10 -3.38
CA GLU A 33 -20.91 19.05 -2.30
C GLU A 33 -19.71 18.63 -1.44
N THR A 34 -19.34 17.35 -1.45
CA THR A 34 -18.16 16.85 -0.71
C THR A 34 -16.88 16.95 -1.52
N LEU A 35 -16.98 17.32 -2.80
CA LEU A 35 -15.85 17.41 -3.71
C LEU A 35 -15.01 18.64 -3.33
N ILE A 36 -13.89 18.37 -2.67
CA ILE A 36 -12.92 19.38 -2.27
C ILE A 36 -12.10 19.86 -3.47
N ASP A 37 -11.74 21.15 -3.50
CA ASP A 37 -10.90 21.71 -4.56
C ASP A 37 -9.52 21.03 -4.61
N ALA A 38 -9.03 20.60 -3.44
CA ALA A 38 -7.76 19.89 -3.26
C ALA A 38 -7.86 18.37 -3.52
N TYR A 39 -8.89 17.88 -4.22
CA TYR A 39 -9.09 16.43 -4.43
C TYR A 39 -7.86 15.75 -5.05
N PHE A 40 -7.20 16.41 -6.02
CA PHE A 40 -6.02 15.88 -6.71
C PHE A 40 -4.82 15.63 -5.77
N VAL A 41 -4.76 16.32 -4.62
CA VAL A 41 -3.72 16.16 -3.61
C VAL A 41 -3.78 14.78 -2.97
N LEU A 42 -4.98 14.22 -2.81
CA LEU A 42 -5.18 12.91 -2.18
C LEU A 42 -4.56 11.76 -2.99
N PRO A 43 -4.94 11.51 -4.26
CA PRO A 43 -4.29 10.49 -5.08
C PRO A 43 -2.78 10.70 -5.19
N LEU A 44 -2.32 11.95 -5.39
CA LEU A 44 -0.91 12.27 -5.49
C LEU A 44 -0.15 11.90 -4.21
N PHE A 45 -0.73 12.20 -3.05
CA PHE A 45 -0.17 11.86 -1.76
C PHE A 45 -0.05 10.33 -1.56
N PHE A 46 -1.11 9.58 -1.84
CA PHE A 46 -1.09 8.11 -1.76
C PHE A 46 -0.06 7.50 -2.72
N TYR A 47 0.18 8.15 -3.86
CA TYR A 47 1.17 7.74 -4.84
C TYR A 47 2.60 7.95 -4.34
N VAL A 48 2.92 9.16 -3.86
CA VAL A 48 4.26 9.47 -3.32
C VAL A 48 4.59 8.61 -2.12
N THR A 49 3.64 8.42 -1.20
CA THR A 49 3.86 7.54 -0.05
C THR A 49 3.99 6.07 -0.44
N GLY A 50 3.19 5.60 -1.41
CA GLY A 50 3.35 4.26 -1.96
C GLY A 50 4.72 4.04 -2.61
N LEU A 51 5.22 5.02 -3.37
CA LEU A 51 6.57 5.00 -3.94
C LEU A 51 7.66 4.96 -2.86
N ALA A 52 7.55 5.83 -1.84
CA ALA A 52 8.49 5.85 -0.72
C ALA A 52 8.54 4.49 -0.01
N PHE A 53 7.39 3.86 0.17
CA PHE A 53 7.28 2.53 0.75
C PHE A 53 7.96 1.43 -0.07
N ILE A 54 7.73 1.42 -1.37
CA ILE A 54 8.38 0.49 -2.31
C ILE A 54 9.91 0.71 -2.27
N PHE A 55 10.35 1.95 -2.15
CA PHE A 55 11.76 2.29 -2.04
C PHE A 55 12.39 1.81 -0.72
N ILE A 56 11.70 1.99 0.41
CA ILE A 56 12.17 1.48 1.71
C ILE A 56 12.26 -0.05 1.68
N MET A 57 11.25 -0.72 1.13
CA MET A 57 11.31 -2.18 0.89
C MET A 57 12.49 -2.62 0.04
N MET A 58 12.88 -1.79 -0.93
CA MET A 58 13.99 -2.11 -1.81
C MET A 58 15.30 -2.22 -1.02
N LYS A 59 15.49 -1.34 -0.02
CA LYS A 59 16.68 -1.28 0.83
C LYS A 59 16.72 -2.32 1.95
N MET A 60 15.60 -2.97 2.26
CA MET A 60 15.56 -3.99 3.31
C MET A 60 16.30 -5.28 2.89
N PRO A 61 17.12 -5.87 3.79
CA PRO A 61 17.77 -7.16 3.56
C PRO A 61 16.71 -8.27 3.43
N LYS A 62 16.98 -9.21 2.52
CA LYS A 62 15.99 -10.20 2.03
C LYS A 62 16.38 -11.64 2.36
N ASP A 63 17.34 -11.82 3.27
CA ASP A 63 17.93 -13.11 3.57
C ASP A 63 16.94 -14.06 4.26
N ASN A 64 15.98 -13.50 5.02
CA ASN A 64 14.92 -14.25 5.68
C ASN A 64 13.51 -13.85 5.21
N PRO A 65 12.72 -14.77 4.64
CA PRO A 65 11.33 -14.49 4.25
C PRO A 65 10.43 -14.13 5.46
N LYS A 66 10.75 -14.61 6.67
CA LYS A 66 10.06 -14.19 7.91
C LYS A 66 10.33 -12.73 8.27
N GLU A 67 11.58 -12.28 8.17
CA GLU A 67 11.96 -10.89 8.41
C GLU A 67 11.36 -9.96 7.35
N MET A 68 11.31 -10.41 6.09
CA MET A 68 10.62 -9.68 5.03
C MET A 68 9.15 -9.46 5.38
N VAL A 69 8.40 -10.48 5.80
CA VAL A 69 7.00 -10.32 6.24
C VAL A 69 6.88 -9.34 7.42
N ASN A 70 7.73 -9.46 8.44
CA ASN A 70 7.68 -8.58 9.62
C ASN A 70 7.95 -7.12 9.28
N ASN A 71 8.96 -6.85 8.45
CA ASN A 71 9.31 -5.50 8.01
C ASN A 71 8.20 -4.88 7.14
N TYR A 72 7.50 -5.70 6.34
CA TYR A 72 6.35 -5.26 5.55
C TYR A 72 5.18 -4.87 6.45
N MET A 73 4.92 -5.62 7.53
CA MET A 73 3.91 -5.26 8.54
C MET A 73 4.28 -3.97 9.28
N LEU A 74 5.55 -3.78 9.62
CA LEU A 74 6.03 -2.56 10.29
C LEU A 74 5.84 -1.34 9.39
N LEU A 75 6.19 -1.46 8.11
CA LEU A 75 5.90 -0.43 7.11
C LEU A 75 4.40 -0.07 7.13
N ARG A 76 3.50 -1.07 7.06
CA ARG A 76 2.06 -0.82 7.09
C ARG A 76 1.62 0.03 8.28
N VAL A 77 2.16 -0.25 9.47
CA VAL A 77 1.89 0.53 10.68
C VAL A 77 2.40 1.97 10.54
N VAL A 78 3.63 2.17 10.07
CA VAL A 78 4.18 3.51 9.79
C VAL A 78 3.29 4.30 8.82
N LYS A 79 2.67 3.63 7.85
CA LYS A 79 1.75 4.25 6.89
C LYS A 79 0.50 4.81 7.54
N VAL A 80 -0.07 4.04 8.47
CA VAL A 80 -1.24 4.48 9.26
C VAL A 80 -0.90 5.77 10.00
N PHE A 81 0.26 5.82 10.65
CA PHE A 81 0.72 7.00 11.37
C PHE A 81 0.92 8.21 10.45
N ILE A 82 1.52 8.02 9.27
CA ILE A 82 1.65 9.10 8.27
C ILE A 82 0.27 9.64 7.87
N GLY A 83 -0.71 8.76 7.68
CA GLY A 83 -2.08 9.16 7.35
C GLY A 83 -2.71 10.03 8.45
N VAL A 84 -2.55 9.66 9.71
CA VAL A 84 -3.05 10.43 10.87
C VAL A 84 -2.36 11.80 10.97
N ILE A 85 -1.05 11.86 10.77
CA ILE A 85 -0.29 13.12 10.77
C ILE A 85 -0.84 14.07 9.70
N ILE A 86 -1.18 13.56 8.53
CA ILE A 86 -1.69 14.39 7.43
C ILE A 86 -3.10 14.87 7.65
N LEU A 87 -3.96 14.00 8.18
CA LEU A 87 -5.30 14.41 8.60
C LEU A 87 -5.21 15.56 9.61
N THR A 88 -4.24 15.48 10.53
CA THR A 88 -3.97 16.51 11.52
C THR A 88 -3.44 17.79 10.87
N PHE A 89 -2.50 17.69 9.93
CA PHE A 89 -1.93 18.84 9.22
C PHE A 89 -2.99 19.56 8.37
N TYR A 90 -3.83 18.81 7.63
CA TYR A 90 -4.93 19.37 6.86
C TYR A 90 -5.95 20.07 7.76
N TRP A 91 -6.24 19.51 8.94
CA TRP A 91 -7.12 20.15 9.92
C TRP A 91 -6.59 21.51 10.40
N PHE A 92 -5.28 21.69 10.47
CA PHE A 92 -4.67 22.98 10.79
C PHE A 92 -4.74 23.98 9.62
N LEU A 93 -4.67 23.51 8.37
CA LEU A 93 -4.69 24.37 7.17
C LEU A 93 -6.10 24.85 6.82
N ASP A 94 -7.08 23.95 6.82
CA ASP A 94 -8.44 24.23 6.37
C ASP A 94 -9.46 23.55 7.28
N ARG A 95 -10.02 24.35 8.20
CA ARG A 95 -11.01 23.91 9.19
C ARG A 95 -12.40 23.74 8.58
N GLU A 96 -12.70 24.42 7.47
CA GLU A 96 -14.04 24.40 6.87
C GLU A 96 -14.28 23.13 6.06
N GLN A 97 -13.26 22.67 5.32
CA GLN A 97 -13.38 21.48 4.47
C GLN A 97 -12.90 20.18 5.12
N ILE A 98 -12.45 20.21 6.39
CA ILE A 98 -11.87 19.03 7.08
C ILE A 98 -12.80 17.82 7.09
N ARG A 99 -14.12 18.02 7.21
CA ARG A 99 -15.10 16.93 7.27
C ARG A 99 -15.14 16.17 5.94
N SER A 100 -15.27 16.90 4.83
CA SER A 100 -15.28 16.34 3.48
C SER A 100 -13.94 15.69 3.15
N PHE A 101 -12.83 16.37 3.47
CA PHE A 101 -11.49 15.82 3.29
C PHE A 101 -11.29 14.50 4.05
N ALA A 102 -11.69 14.46 5.33
CA ALA A 102 -11.50 13.27 6.15
C ALA A 102 -12.32 12.07 5.66
N ILE A 103 -13.55 12.28 5.20
CA ILE A 103 -14.38 11.23 4.62
C ILE A 103 -13.72 10.66 3.36
N ILE A 104 -13.29 11.52 2.43
CA ILE A 104 -12.62 11.09 1.19
C ILE A 104 -11.31 10.39 1.51
N PHE A 105 -10.53 10.93 2.45
CA PHE A 105 -9.28 10.33 2.90
C PHE A 105 -9.52 8.92 3.46
N ILE A 106 -10.51 8.73 4.33
CA ILE A 106 -10.85 7.42 4.90
C ILE A 106 -11.26 6.43 3.81
N ILE A 107 -12.10 6.84 2.86
CA ILE A 107 -12.54 5.98 1.75
C ILE A 107 -11.33 5.55 0.91
N PHE A 108 -10.49 6.49 0.49
CA PHE A 108 -9.25 6.19 -0.22
C PHE A 108 -8.36 5.25 0.59
N TYR A 109 -8.19 5.54 1.88
CA TYR A 109 -7.36 4.76 2.77
C TYR A 109 -7.86 3.32 2.91
N LEU A 110 -9.16 3.10 3.08
CA LEU A 110 -9.75 1.76 3.21
C LEU A 110 -9.62 0.94 1.93
N ILE A 111 -9.92 1.54 0.78
CA ILE A 111 -9.74 0.86 -0.52
C ILE A 111 -8.27 0.52 -0.72
N TYR A 112 -7.39 1.48 -0.42
CA TYR A 112 -5.95 1.31 -0.50
C TYR A 112 -5.46 0.15 0.38
N LEU A 113 -5.89 0.13 1.65
CA LEU A 113 -5.56 -0.88 2.63
C LEU A 113 -6.07 -2.28 2.23
N GLY A 114 -7.29 -2.35 1.67
CA GLY A 114 -7.89 -3.60 1.22
C GLY A 114 -7.10 -4.25 0.09
N ILE A 115 -6.73 -3.48 -0.93
CA ILE A 115 -5.94 -3.99 -2.05
C ILE A 115 -4.50 -4.31 -1.61
N GLU A 116 -3.90 -3.47 -0.76
CA GLU A 116 -2.57 -3.74 -0.20
C GLU A 116 -2.57 -5.06 0.60
N THR A 117 -3.62 -5.33 1.38
CA THR A 117 -3.81 -6.59 2.10
C THR A 117 -3.94 -7.78 1.14
N TYR A 118 -4.73 -7.64 0.07
CA TYR A 118 -4.89 -8.69 -0.93
C TYR A 118 -3.56 -9.06 -1.61
N ILE A 119 -2.80 -8.05 -2.03
CA ILE A 119 -1.47 -8.23 -2.64
C ILE A 119 -0.52 -8.92 -1.64
N TYR A 120 -0.50 -8.44 -0.40
CA TYR A 120 0.29 -9.01 0.69
C TYR A 120 0.00 -10.51 0.90
N SER A 121 -1.28 -10.90 0.99
CA SER A 121 -1.66 -12.29 1.19
C SER A 121 -1.15 -13.19 0.06
N LYS A 122 -1.16 -12.71 -1.20
CA LYS A 122 -0.57 -13.46 -2.32
C LYS A 122 0.94 -13.64 -2.19
N ILE A 123 1.66 -12.62 -1.75
CA ILE A 123 3.11 -12.67 -1.57
C ILE A 123 3.48 -13.63 -0.44
N GLU A 124 2.78 -13.56 0.69
CA GLU A 124 3.01 -14.44 1.82
C GLU A 124 2.84 -15.91 1.41
N MET A 125 1.79 -16.22 0.64
CA MET A 125 1.57 -17.55 0.07
C MET A 125 2.69 -17.97 -0.90
N PHE A 126 3.18 -17.06 -1.74
CA PHE A 126 4.27 -17.32 -2.67
C PHE A 126 5.59 -17.61 -1.93
N LEU A 127 5.95 -16.79 -0.95
CA LEU A 127 7.16 -16.96 -0.12
C LEU A 127 7.10 -18.25 0.70
N LYS A 128 5.95 -18.57 1.31
CA LYS A 128 5.75 -19.83 2.04
C LYS A 128 5.95 -21.05 1.13
N LYS A 129 5.50 -21.01 -0.13
CA LYS A 129 5.71 -22.08 -1.11
C LYS A 129 7.18 -22.25 -1.48
N GLU A 130 7.89 -21.15 -1.76
CA GLU A 130 9.33 -21.22 -2.07
C GLU A 130 10.16 -21.77 -0.91
N GLN A 131 9.83 -21.37 0.33
CA GLN A 131 10.54 -21.85 1.51
C GLN A 131 10.32 -23.35 1.76
N LYS A 132 9.09 -23.85 1.57
CA LYS A 132 8.81 -25.30 1.63
C LYS A 132 9.62 -26.07 0.58
N LYS A 133 9.72 -25.55 -0.65
CA LYS A 133 10.51 -26.16 -1.73
C LYS A 133 12.00 -26.18 -1.43
N LYS A 134 12.56 -25.09 -0.86
CA LYS A 134 13.97 -25.03 -0.46
C LYS A 134 14.28 -26.02 0.66
N ASN A 135 13.39 -26.14 1.65
CA ASN A 135 13.55 -27.09 2.75
C ASN A 135 13.42 -28.55 2.30
N SER A 136 12.49 -28.87 1.40
CA SER A 136 12.36 -30.24 0.86
C SER A 136 13.57 -30.66 0.04
N VAL A 137 14.13 -29.73 -0.75
CA VAL A 137 15.36 -29.97 -1.51
C VAL A 137 16.54 -30.18 -0.57
N LYS A 138 16.72 -29.31 0.44
CA LYS A 138 17.79 -29.46 1.44
C LYS A 138 17.68 -30.77 2.21
N LYS A 139 16.46 -31.20 2.57
CA LYS A 139 16.22 -32.48 3.24
C LYS A 139 16.63 -33.67 2.37
N LYS A 140 16.27 -33.65 1.08
CA LYS A 140 16.64 -34.71 0.12
C LYS A 140 18.17 -34.84 -0.04
N TYR A 141 18.90 -33.73 -0.13
CA TYR A 141 20.37 -33.75 -0.19
C TYR A 141 21.05 -34.29 1.08
N LEU A 142 20.43 -34.12 2.25
CA LEU A 142 20.96 -34.65 3.52
C LEU A 142 20.63 -36.14 3.73
N GLU A 143 19.63 -36.68 3.03
CA GLU A 143 19.25 -38.09 3.05
C GLU A 143 20.02 -38.93 2.01
N GLU A 144 20.62 -38.29 1.00
CA GLU A 144 21.43 -38.93 -0.06
C GLU A 144 22.95 -38.95 0.25
N GLN A 145 23.38 -38.46 1.42
CA GLN A 145 24.77 -38.55 1.95
C GLN A 145 24.84 -39.50 3.15
#